data_AF-A0A6I2RCJ4-F1
#
_entry.id   AF-A0A6I2RCJ4-F1
#
_cell.length_a   1.000
_cell.length_b   1.000
_cell.length_c   1.000
_cell.angle_alpha   90.00
_cell.angle_beta   90.00
_cell.angle_gamma   90.00
#
_symmetry.space_group_name_H-M   'P 1'
#
loop_
_entity.id
_entity.type
_entity.pdbx_description
1 polymer ?
#
loop_
_entity_poly.entity_id
_entity_poly.type
_entity_poly.pdbx_seq_one_letter_code
_entity_poly.pdbx_strand_id
1 'polypeptide(L)'
;MSHYTVLAAVELPEPDVEYLSQNRLALQVEGQLDDLLAPYEEGTNNPDYLEFVDMEESARLEYLTQTMLCVKMPDGRILPAYSGVFSNLYEIYDGKVYKRRCGPLHHRKRTKKAKRIKLVDYPLRKLFPTLKVYVEDFCGYQYSEEEGAYGYYHNPDAKWDWYEIGGRWPYRFLVKSDCPSALPGSRSFLLNDQYIRLAPDGYRWVSIARKSDIQWDLMKRLALKETFSAYKNYKHWFREGLLPADTMPFLRITEAGIQDWGTLVYRKDDTLEKYLHRAGLSREDRYAFDTYALLDSAGWKGSGDMGWFGIISNSMEEREWQDEIQAFLADLDDTVFLVSVDCHI
;
A
#
# COMPACT_ATOMS: atom_id res chain seq x y z
N MET A 1 1.09 -6.50 -0.93
CA MET A 1 1.89 -5.77 0.09
C MET A 1 1.03 -4.59 0.48
N SER A 2 0.70 -4.38 1.74
CA SER A 2 -0.09 -3.21 2.18
C SER A 2 0.70 -1.90 2.18
N HIS A 3 1.71 -1.77 1.33
CA HIS A 3 2.64 -0.65 1.34
C HIS A 3 2.98 -0.21 -0.07
N TYR A 4 3.14 1.10 -0.25
CA TYR A 4 3.51 1.69 -1.53
C TYR A 4 4.32 2.99 -1.34
N THR A 5 4.96 3.44 -2.42
CA THR A 5 5.84 4.62 -2.40
C THR A 5 5.12 5.88 -2.84
N VAL A 6 5.39 6.97 -2.14
CA VAL A 6 5.03 8.32 -2.56
C VAL A 6 6.31 9.15 -2.67
N LEU A 7 6.42 9.89 -3.77
CA LEU A 7 7.40 10.94 -3.93
C LEU A 7 6.72 12.27 -3.60
N ALA A 8 7.05 12.85 -2.46
CA ALA A 8 6.54 14.15 -2.05
C ALA A 8 7.54 15.26 -2.41
N ALA A 9 7.02 16.34 -3.00
CA ALA A 9 7.73 17.59 -3.26
C ALA A 9 7.39 18.59 -2.17
N VAL A 10 8.38 18.88 -1.32
CA VAL A 10 8.25 19.76 -0.16
C VAL A 10 8.98 21.07 -0.45
N GLU A 11 8.20 22.14 -0.55
CA GLU A 11 8.70 23.50 -0.62
C GLU A 11 8.94 24.03 0.79
N LEU A 12 10.17 24.50 1.06
CA LEU A 12 10.45 25.19 2.30
C LEU A 12 10.42 26.70 2.05
N PRO A 13 9.67 27.49 2.87
CA PRO A 13 9.73 28.94 2.79
C PRO A 13 11.17 29.38 3.05
N GLU A 14 11.74 30.18 2.13
CA GLU A 14 13.18 30.51 2.03
C GLU A 14 13.92 30.42 3.37
N PRO A 15 14.63 29.31 3.63
CA PRO A 15 15.44 29.22 4.82
C PRO A 15 16.83 29.74 4.46
N ASP A 16 17.47 30.46 5.39
CA ASP A 16 18.92 30.46 5.49
C ASP A 16 19.39 29.01 5.77
N VAL A 17 19.34 28.13 4.77
CA VAL A 17 19.71 26.71 4.89
C VAL A 17 21.19 26.57 5.27
N GLU A 18 21.99 27.62 5.07
CA GLU A 18 23.37 27.69 5.55
C GLU A 18 23.51 27.65 7.09
N TYR A 19 22.44 27.89 7.86
CA TYR A 19 22.50 27.97 9.32
C TYR A 19 21.60 26.98 10.09
N LEU A 20 20.85 26.13 9.38
CA LEU A 20 20.02 25.11 10.04
C LEU A 20 20.86 23.87 10.34
N SER A 21 20.85 23.43 11.60
CA SER A 21 21.33 22.09 11.93
C SER A 21 20.48 21.05 11.19
N GLN A 22 21.06 19.90 10.86
CA GLN A 22 20.33 18.83 10.15
C GLN A 22 19.02 18.44 10.84
N ASN A 23 18.97 18.49 12.18
CA ASN A 23 17.76 18.22 12.95
C ASN A 23 16.66 19.27 12.70
N ARG A 24 17.01 20.56 12.57
CA ARG A 24 16.01 21.59 12.27
C ARG A 24 15.49 21.47 10.86
N LEU A 25 16.36 21.17 9.90
CA LEU A 25 15.95 20.93 8.52
C LEU A 25 14.99 19.73 8.44
N ALA A 26 15.32 18.63 9.13
CA ALA A 26 14.46 17.45 9.19
C ALA A 26 13.06 17.79 9.72
N LEU A 27 12.97 18.49 10.86
CA LEU A 27 11.68 18.91 11.43
C LEU A 27 10.87 19.83 10.51
N GLN A 28 11.53 20.70 9.73
CA GLN A 28 10.84 21.57 8.79
C GLN A 28 10.29 20.79 7.59
N VAL A 29 11.10 19.89 7.03
CA VAL A 29 10.66 19.03 5.92
C VAL A 29 9.53 18.10 6.38
N GLU A 30 9.66 17.49 7.56
CA GLU A 30 8.63 16.64 8.16
C GLU A 30 7.33 17.40 8.40
N GLY A 31 7.39 18.60 9.01
CA GLY A 31 6.18 19.39 9.26
C GLY A 31 5.45 19.82 7.99
N GLN A 32 6.18 20.23 6.94
CA GLN A 32 5.55 20.54 5.65
C GLN A 32 5.02 19.28 4.94
N LEU A 33 5.69 18.14 5.10
CA LEU A 33 5.21 16.87 4.59
C LEU A 33 3.91 16.43 5.29
N ASP A 34 3.82 16.59 6.61
CA ASP A 34 2.61 16.34 7.40
C ASP A 34 1.44 17.15 6.85
N ASP A 35 1.65 18.45 6.60
CA ASP A 35 0.62 19.34 6.04
C ASP A 35 0.13 18.87 4.66
N LEU A 36 1.03 18.39 3.79
CA LEU A 36 0.68 17.85 2.47
C LEU A 36 -0.06 16.51 2.55
N LEU A 37 0.27 15.67 3.53
CA LEU A 37 -0.32 14.34 3.69
C LEU A 37 -1.65 14.35 4.45
N ALA A 38 -1.88 15.34 5.33
CA ALA A 38 -3.03 15.42 6.22
C ALA A 38 -4.40 15.26 5.52
N PRO A 39 -4.66 15.82 4.32
CA PRO A 39 -5.93 15.62 3.62
C PRO A 39 -6.20 14.16 3.21
N TYR A 40 -5.17 13.31 3.19
CA TYR A 40 -5.23 11.93 2.69
C TYR A 40 -5.17 10.87 3.81
N GLU A 41 -5.20 11.29 5.08
CA GLU A 41 -5.21 10.40 6.23
C GLU A 41 -6.60 9.74 6.40
N GLU A 42 -6.64 8.40 6.42
CA GLU A 42 -7.87 7.64 6.65
C GLU A 42 -8.46 7.87 8.04
N GLY A 43 -7.59 7.93 9.06
CA GLY A 43 -7.95 8.09 10.46
C GLY A 43 -8.12 9.53 10.94
N THR A 44 -8.25 10.50 10.02
CA THR A 44 -8.33 11.92 10.38
C THR A 44 -9.59 12.22 11.19
N ASN A 45 -9.45 13.16 12.14
CA ASN A 45 -10.58 13.74 12.88
C ASN A 45 -10.89 15.17 12.43
N ASN A 46 -10.24 15.65 11.36
CA ASN A 46 -10.51 16.98 10.84
C ASN A 46 -11.84 16.96 10.05
N PRO A 47 -12.89 17.67 10.49
CA PRO A 47 -14.17 17.69 9.79
C PRO A 47 -14.07 18.22 8.36
N ASP A 48 -13.07 19.05 8.03
CA ASP A 48 -12.88 19.58 6.68
C ASP A 48 -12.56 18.50 5.63
N TYR A 49 -12.12 17.32 6.08
CA TYR A 49 -11.76 16.18 5.21
C TYR A 49 -12.74 15.02 5.32
N LEU A 50 -13.82 15.17 6.09
CA LEU A 50 -14.74 14.07 6.39
C LEU A 50 -16.09 14.27 5.72
N GLU A 51 -16.56 13.21 5.07
CA GLU A 51 -17.90 13.13 4.53
C GLU A 51 -18.73 12.11 5.31
N PHE A 52 -19.95 12.50 5.67
CA PHE A 52 -20.90 11.61 6.31
C PHE A 52 -21.52 10.65 5.29
N VAL A 53 -21.49 9.35 5.60
CA VAL A 53 -22.15 8.30 4.85
C VAL A 53 -23.41 7.89 5.59
N ASP A 54 -24.57 8.29 5.05
CA ASP A 54 -25.87 7.86 5.56
C ASP A 54 -26.11 6.37 5.27
N MET A 55 -26.32 5.60 6.35
CA MET A 55 -26.59 4.17 6.31
C MET A 55 -27.95 3.80 6.92
N GLU A 56 -28.82 4.76 7.25
CA GLU A 56 -30.08 4.54 7.95
C GLU A 56 -30.99 3.57 7.17
N GLU A 57 -31.33 3.95 5.94
CA GLU A 57 -32.28 3.21 5.12
C GLU A 57 -31.69 1.88 4.62
N SER A 58 -30.38 1.85 4.31
CA SER A 58 -29.69 0.62 3.90
C SER A 58 -29.63 -0.39 5.06
N ALA A 59 -29.22 0.03 6.25
CA ALA A 59 -29.18 -0.81 7.43
C ALA A 59 -30.58 -1.27 7.85
N ARG A 60 -31.59 -0.40 7.72
CA ARG A 60 -32.98 -0.78 7.97
C ARG A 60 -33.45 -1.86 7.01
N LEU A 61 -33.19 -1.71 5.71
CA LEU A 61 -33.58 -2.70 4.71
C LEU A 61 -32.88 -4.04 4.96
N GLU A 62 -31.58 -4.03 5.22
CA GLU A 62 -30.81 -5.22 5.56
C GLU A 62 -31.38 -5.91 6.80
N TYR A 63 -31.56 -5.17 7.90
CA TYR A 63 -32.14 -5.68 9.14
C TYR A 63 -33.49 -6.37 8.89
N LEU A 64 -34.33 -5.80 8.03
CA LEU A 64 -35.67 -6.32 7.75
C LEU A 64 -35.68 -7.58 6.88
N THR A 65 -34.74 -7.71 5.94
CA THR A 65 -34.81 -8.68 4.83
C THR A 65 -33.74 -9.76 4.89
N GLN A 66 -32.56 -9.44 5.43
CA GLN A 66 -31.39 -10.31 5.35
C GLN A 66 -31.36 -11.36 6.46
N THR A 67 -30.59 -12.39 6.19
CA THR A 67 -30.27 -13.47 7.13
C THR A 67 -28.78 -13.59 7.31
N MET A 68 -28.36 -14.12 8.46
CA MET A 68 -26.97 -14.32 8.78
C MET A 68 -26.68 -15.78 9.06
N LEU A 69 -25.53 -16.24 8.58
CA LEU A 69 -25.06 -17.58 8.86
C LEU A 69 -24.78 -17.75 10.36
N CYS A 70 -25.62 -18.55 11.01
CA CYS A 70 -25.54 -18.87 12.42
C CYS A 70 -25.31 -20.36 12.64
N VAL A 71 -24.89 -20.68 13.86
CA VAL A 71 -24.78 -22.04 14.37
C VAL A 71 -25.82 -22.26 15.47
N LYS A 72 -26.62 -23.32 15.32
CA LYS A 72 -27.49 -23.80 16.39
C LYS A 72 -26.70 -24.79 17.25
N MET A 73 -26.40 -24.37 18.47
CA MET A 73 -25.66 -25.14 19.45
C MET A 73 -26.55 -26.27 20.02
N PRO A 74 -25.96 -27.36 20.57
CA PRO A 74 -26.73 -28.49 21.08
C PRO A 74 -27.61 -28.14 22.30
N ASP A 75 -27.32 -27.04 22.98
CA ASP A 75 -28.09 -26.46 24.08
C ASP A 75 -29.25 -25.57 23.60
N GLY A 76 -29.42 -25.41 22.28
CA GLY A 76 -30.49 -24.64 21.66
C GLY A 76 -30.13 -23.19 21.33
N ARG A 77 -29.00 -22.67 21.82
CA ARG A 77 -28.56 -21.30 21.52
C ARG A 77 -28.23 -21.13 20.04
N ILE A 78 -28.48 -19.94 19.50
CA ILE A 78 -28.13 -19.54 18.15
C ILE A 78 -27.03 -18.49 18.26
N LEU A 79 -25.91 -18.72 17.60
CA LEU A 79 -24.76 -17.82 17.61
C LEU A 79 -24.34 -17.49 16.18
N PRO A 80 -23.89 -16.27 15.88
CA PRO A 80 -23.25 -15.97 14.61
C PRO A 80 -22.05 -16.90 14.37
N ALA A 81 -21.86 -17.37 13.14
CA ALA A 81 -20.77 -18.29 12.80
C ALA A 81 -19.38 -17.67 12.98
N TYR A 82 -19.26 -16.35 12.93
CA TYR A 82 -18.00 -15.61 13.17
C TYR A 82 -17.84 -15.16 14.63
N SER A 83 -18.84 -15.37 15.49
CA SER A 83 -18.75 -14.97 16.91
C SER A 83 -17.55 -15.64 17.59
N GLY A 84 -16.79 -14.87 18.38
CA GLY A 84 -15.62 -15.39 19.12
C GLY A 84 -15.95 -16.61 19.98
N VAL A 85 -17.17 -16.65 20.54
CA VAL A 85 -17.67 -17.80 21.33
C VAL A 85 -17.65 -19.11 20.52
N PHE A 86 -17.97 -19.06 19.22
CA PHE A 86 -17.92 -20.22 18.34
C PHE A 86 -16.54 -20.38 17.68
N SER A 87 -16.03 -19.33 17.04
CA SER A 87 -14.84 -19.37 16.17
C SER A 87 -13.54 -19.70 16.92
N ASN A 88 -13.48 -19.42 18.23
CA ASN A 88 -12.35 -19.83 19.08
C ASN A 88 -12.24 -21.36 19.25
N LEU A 89 -13.37 -22.07 19.21
CA LEU A 89 -13.43 -23.52 19.50
C LEU A 89 -13.71 -24.37 18.27
N TYR A 90 -14.45 -23.83 17.32
CA TYR A 90 -14.96 -24.54 16.16
C TYR A 90 -14.66 -23.78 14.87
N GLU A 91 -14.64 -24.50 13.76
CA GLU A 91 -14.52 -23.93 12.41
C GLU A 91 -15.49 -24.62 11.46
N ILE A 92 -15.90 -23.90 10.43
CA ILE A 92 -16.72 -24.43 9.34
C ILE A 92 -15.80 -24.81 8.20
N TYR A 93 -15.91 -26.04 7.72
CA TYR A 93 -15.17 -26.53 6.57
C TYR A 93 -16.06 -27.46 5.77
N ASP A 94 -16.17 -27.23 4.46
CA ASP A 94 -17.02 -28.04 3.56
C ASP A 94 -18.47 -28.18 4.09
N GLY A 95 -19.07 -27.04 4.48
CA GLY A 95 -20.45 -26.96 5.01
C GLY A 95 -20.68 -27.70 6.33
N LYS A 96 -19.63 -28.12 7.04
CA LYS A 96 -19.71 -28.90 8.28
C LYS A 96 -18.89 -28.25 9.39
N VAL A 97 -19.35 -28.43 10.63
CA VAL A 97 -18.65 -27.92 11.82
C VAL A 97 -17.61 -28.91 12.32
N TYR A 98 -16.40 -28.41 12.58
CA TYR A 98 -15.26 -29.14 13.15
C TYR A 98 -14.78 -28.44 14.43
N LYS A 99 -14.20 -29.21 15.36
CA LYS A 99 -13.48 -28.61 16.50
C LYS A 99 -12.07 -28.25 16.04
N ARG A 100 -11.63 -27.03 16.33
CA ARG A 100 -10.26 -26.56 16.09
C ARG A 100 -9.29 -27.22 17.07
N ARG A 101 -8.02 -27.29 16.69
CA ARG A 101 -6.89 -27.60 17.58
C ARG A 101 -7.11 -28.80 18.50
N CYS A 102 -7.57 -29.93 17.94
CA CYS A 102 -7.90 -31.11 18.71
C CYS A 102 -6.69 -32.03 18.93
N GLY A 103 -6.42 -32.38 20.19
CA GLY A 103 -5.31 -33.26 20.57
C GLY A 103 -3.95 -32.55 20.54
N PRO A 104 -2.86 -33.28 20.83
CA PRO A 104 -1.52 -32.69 20.97
C PRO A 104 -0.98 -32.04 19.69
N LEU A 105 -1.38 -32.57 18.53
CA LEU A 105 -0.96 -32.05 17.22
C LEU A 105 -1.85 -30.92 16.69
N HIS A 106 -2.87 -30.51 17.45
CA HIS A 106 -3.76 -29.40 17.11
C HIS A 106 -4.45 -29.51 15.73
N HIS A 107 -4.71 -30.72 15.26
CA HIS A 107 -5.44 -30.93 14.00
C HIS A 107 -6.95 -30.67 14.16
N ARG A 108 -7.61 -30.28 13.06
CA ARG A 108 -9.07 -30.21 13.02
C ARG A 108 -9.68 -31.60 13.19
N LYS A 109 -10.75 -31.71 13.98
CA LYS A 109 -11.44 -33.01 14.18
C LYS A 109 -12.94 -32.85 14.28
N ARG A 110 -13.67 -33.71 13.57
CA ARG A 110 -15.14 -33.76 13.63
C ARG A 110 -15.62 -34.57 14.83
N THR A 111 -15.68 -33.91 15.99
CA THR A 111 -16.11 -34.53 17.25
C THR A 111 -17.61 -34.82 17.29
N LYS A 112 -18.06 -35.69 18.21
CA LYS A 112 -19.50 -35.96 18.42
C LYS A 112 -20.29 -34.67 18.74
N LYS A 113 -19.71 -33.73 19.50
CA LYS A 113 -20.32 -32.41 19.77
C LYS A 113 -20.43 -31.58 18.49
N ALA A 114 -19.37 -31.50 17.70
CA ALA A 114 -19.36 -30.74 16.45
C ALA A 114 -20.40 -31.27 15.44
N LYS A 115 -20.62 -32.59 15.38
CA LYS A 115 -21.68 -33.20 14.54
C LYS A 115 -23.11 -32.79 14.93
N ARG A 116 -23.33 -32.35 16.18
CA ARG A 116 -24.65 -31.92 16.68
C ARG A 116 -24.91 -30.43 16.46
N ILE A 117 -23.89 -29.65 16.13
CA ILE A 117 -24.03 -28.24 15.78
C ILE A 117 -24.54 -28.16 14.34
N LYS A 118 -25.63 -27.41 14.13
CA LYS A 118 -26.24 -27.24 12.81
C LYS A 118 -25.99 -25.83 12.30
N LEU A 119 -25.68 -25.70 11.01
CA LEU A 119 -25.67 -24.42 10.32
C LEU A 119 -27.10 -24.01 10.01
N VAL A 120 -27.41 -22.74 10.17
CA VAL A 120 -28.74 -22.18 9.91
C VAL A 120 -28.59 -20.74 9.43
N ASP A 121 -29.30 -20.40 8.36
CA ASP A 121 -29.50 -19.01 7.97
C ASP A 121 -30.59 -18.43 8.84
N TYR A 122 -30.22 -17.45 9.67
CA TYR A 122 -31.09 -16.93 10.71
C TYR A 122 -31.43 -15.45 10.45
N PRO A 123 -32.72 -15.05 10.45
CA PRO A 123 -33.10 -13.66 10.20
C PRO A 123 -32.48 -12.68 11.20
N LEU A 124 -31.97 -11.55 10.71
CA LEU A 124 -31.32 -10.53 11.54
C LEU A 124 -32.26 -10.01 12.64
N ARG A 125 -33.53 -9.74 12.32
CA ARG A 125 -34.56 -9.30 13.29
C ARG A 125 -34.79 -10.25 14.47
N LYS A 126 -34.41 -11.52 14.33
CA LYS A 126 -34.52 -12.50 15.42
C LYS A 126 -33.24 -12.62 16.22
N LEU A 127 -32.11 -12.21 15.64
CA LEU A 127 -30.79 -12.24 16.26
C LEU A 127 -30.55 -10.97 17.07
N PHE A 128 -30.91 -9.82 16.49
CA PHE A 128 -30.82 -8.51 17.11
C PHE A 128 -32.23 -8.03 17.46
N PRO A 129 -32.55 -7.80 18.74
CA PRO A 129 -33.92 -7.48 19.17
C PRO A 129 -34.47 -6.17 18.60
N THR A 130 -33.61 -5.20 18.32
CA THR A 130 -33.97 -3.88 17.80
C THR A 130 -33.05 -3.48 16.66
N LEU A 131 -33.51 -2.56 15.80
CA LEU A 131 -32.68 -1.97 14.76
C LEU A 131 -31.45 -1.29 15.37
N LYS A 132 -31.64 -0.54 16.47
CA LYS A 132 -30.55 0.11 17.20
C LYS A 132 -29.41 -0.84 17.57
N VAL A 133 -29.72 -2.00 18.16
CA VAL A 133 -28.70 -3.01 18.52
C VAL A 133 -27.99 -3.56 17.28
N TYR A 134 -28.71 -3.75 16.18
CA TYR A 134 -28.08 -4.18 14.93
C TYR A 134 -27.14 -3.09 14.36
N VAL A 135 -27.59 -1.85 14.33
CA VAL A 135 -26.86 -0.73 13.73
C VAL A 135 -25.62 -0.36 14.56
N GLU A 136 -25.78 -0.20 15.88
CA GLU A 136 -24.70 0.25 16.77
C GLU A 136 -23.73 -0.89 17.13
N ASP A 137 -24.24 -2.05 17.57
CA ASP A 137 -23.37 -3.11 18.09
C ASP A 137 -22.81 -4.02 16.99
N PHE A 138 -23.54 -4.17 15.87
CA PHE A 138 -23.15 -5.09 14.80
C PHE A 138 -22.59 -4.39 13.57
N CYS A 139 -23.25 -3.35 13.04
CA CYS A 139 -22.71 -2.59 11.91
C CYS A 139 -21.63 -1.58 12.34
N GLY A 140 -21.66 -1.12 13.59
CA GLY A 140 -20.71 -0.14 14.13
C GLY A 140 -21.02 1.30 13.75
N TYR A 141 -22.23 1.60 13.25
CA TYR A 141 -22.64 2.95 12.89
C TYR A 141 -23.02 3.76 14.13
N GLN A 142 -22.83 5.07 14.04
CA GLN A 142 -23.18 6.01 15.08
C GLN A 142 -24.31 6.92 14.59
N TYR A 143 -25.20 7.32 15.51
CA TYR A 143 -26.24 8.29 15.19
C TYR A 143 -25.64 9.68 15.18
N SER A 144 -25.71 10.39 14.06
CA SER A 144 -25.35 11.80 13.98
C SER A 144 -26.58 12.66 14.24
N GLU A 145 -26.56 13.48 15.30
CA GLU A 145 -27.66 14.43 15.59
C GLU A 145 -27.76 15.53 14.53
N GLU A 146 -26.63 15.92 13.94
CA GLU A 146 -26.54 16.95 12.90
C GLU A 146 -27.19 16.48 11.60
N GLU A 147 -26.89 15.25 11.19
CA GLU A 147 -27.40 14.67 9.94
C GLU A 147 -28.76 13.97 10.12
N GLY A 148 -29.13 13.67 11.36
CA GLY A 148 -30.39 13.02 11.71
C GLY A 148 -30.48 11.54 11.33
N ALA A 149 -29.34 10.87 11.06
CA ALA A 149 -29.27 9.50 10.55
C ALA A 149 -28.15 8.67 11.22
N TYR A 150 -28.29 7.34 11.17
CA TYR A 150 -27.19 6.42 11.47
C TYR A 150 -26.19 6.32 10.31
N GLY A 151 -24.90 6.48 10.60
CA GLY A 151 -23.86 6.41 9.60
C GLY A 151 -22.45 6.43 10.19
N TYR A 152 -21.49 6.81 9.35
CA TYR A 152 -20.11 7.03 9.76
C TYR A 152 -19.49 8.15 8.93
N TYR A 153 -18.52 8.84 9.50
CA TYR A 153 -17.67 9.76 8.76
C TYR A 153 -16.49 9.00 8.17
N HIS A 154 -16.14 9.33 6.94
CA HIS A 154 -14.95 8.80 6.28
C HIS A 154 -14.28 9.90 5.47
N ASN A 155 -12.97 9.77 5.27
CA ASN A 155 -12.25 10.61 4.34
C ASN A 155 -12.36 10.01 2.93
N PRO A 156 -13.09 10.63 1.99
CA PRO A 156 -13.25 10.11 0.62
C PRO A 156 -11.92 10.11 -0.15
N ASP A 157 -10.99 10.98 0.23
CA ASP A 157 -9.68 11.11 -0.37
C ASP A 157 -8.63 10.25 0.32
N ALA A 158 -8.97 9.49 1.36
CA ALA A 158 -8.06 8.63 2.11
C ALA A 158 -7.14 7.81 1.19
N LYS A 159 -5.84 7.87 1.46
CA LYS A 159 -4.80 7.07 0.79
C LYS A 159 -4.02 6.21 1.77
N TRP A 160 -3.87 6.64 3.02
CA TRP A 160 -3.00 5.98 3.99
C TRP A 160 -3.59 5.99 5.41
N ASP A 161 -3.26 4.98 6.23
CA ASP A 161 -3.59 4.91 7.66
C ASP A 161 -2.38 5.22 8.57
N TRP A 162 -1.15 4.99 8.08
CA TRP A 162 0.09 5.52 8.62
C TRP A 162 1.18 5.61 7.53
N TYR A 163 2.22 6.39 7.80
CA TYR A 163 3.36 6.52 6.89
C TYR A 163 4.70 6.60 7.62
N GLU A 164 5.79 6.36 6.90
CA GLU A 164 7.16 6.53 7.39
C GLU A 164 8.07 7.09 6.27
N ILE A 165 8.97 8.03 6.59
CA ILE A 165 9.95 8.53 5.62
C ILE A 165 11.01 7.46 5.36
N GLY A 166 11.25 7.13 4.10
CA GLY A 166 12.12 6.05 3.68
C GLY A 166 11.46 4.69 3.85
N GLY A 167 11.28 4.22 5.09
CA GLY A 167 10.65 2.94 5.41
C GLY A 167 11.27 1.77 4.64
N ARG A 168 10.49 1.10 3.79
CA ARG A 168 10.94 0.03 2.86
C ARG A 168 11.79 0.52 1.70
N TRP A 169 11.80 1.83 1.47
CA TRP A 169 12.48 2.53 0.39
C TRP A 169 13.44 3.61 0.93
N PRO A 170 14.46 3.26 1.73
CA PRO A 170 15.35 4.26 2.35
C PRO A 170 16.49 4.76 1.43
N TYR A 171 16.65 4.16 0.24
CA TYR A 171 17.82 4.39 -0.64
C TYR A 171 17.40 4.93 -2.01
N ARG A 172 16.86 6.15 -2.03
CA ARG A 172 16.09 6.67 -3.17
C ARG A 172 16.81 7.74 -3.95
N PHE A 173 17.51 8.62 -3.25
CA PHE A 173 18.26 9.71 -3.87
C PHE A 173 19.74 9.52 -3.66
N LEU A 174 20.51 9.61 -4.74
CA LEU A 174 21.97 9.56 -4.68
C LEU A 174 22.51 10.98 -4.62
N VAL A 175 23.28 11.27 -3.57
CA VAL A 175 23.89 12.60 -3.34
C VAL A 175 25.38 12.43 -3.03
N LYS A 176 26.15 13.52 -3.13
CA LYS A 176 27.54 13.52 -2.66
C LYS A 176 27.59 13.21 -1.16
N SER A 177 28.63 12.50 -0.72
CA SER A 177 28.75 12.04 0.66
C SER A 177 28.77 13.18 1.69
N ASP A 178 29.26 14.35 1.30
CA ASP A 178 29.38 15.57 2.09
C ASP A 178 28.18 16.53 1.94
N CYS A 179 27.13 16.15 1.21
CA CYS A 179 25.95 16.99 1.00
C CYS A 179 25.22 17.27 2.34
N PRO A 180 25.15 18.54 2.81
CA PRO A 180 24.66 18.88 4.14
C PRO A 180 23.14 18.86 4.25
N SER A 181 22.42 19.15 3.17
CA SER A 181 20.97 19.19 3.03
C SER A 181 20.32 17.81 2.89
N ALA A 182 21.12 16.77 2.66
CA ALA A 182 20.62 15.42 2.47
C ALA A 182 20.38 14.71 3.81
N LEU A 183 19.16 14.21 4.02
CA LEU A 183 18.74 13.57 5.26
C LEU A 183 18.39 12.09 5.04
N PRO A 184 18.81 11.20 5.94
CA PRO A 184 18.39 9.80 5.89
C PRO A 184 16.90 9.69 6.24
N GLY A 185 16.23 8.67 5.73
CA GLY A 185 14.94 8.24 6.26
C GLY A 185 15.11 7.10 7.28
N SER A 186 14.00 6.75 7.91
CA SER A 186 13.91 5.53 8.68
C SER A 186 14.05 4.30 7.79
N ARG A 187 14.39 3.18 8.41
CA ARG A 187 14.51 1.89 7.73
C ARG A 187 13.51 0.93 8.34
N SER A 188 12.62 0.40 7.51
CA SER A 188 11.61 -0.58 7.94
C SER A 188 12.30 -1.79 8.58
N PHE A 189 11.77 -2.24 9.72
CA PHE A 189 12.24 -3.45 10.42
C PHE A 189 12.21 -4.71 9.52
N LEU A 190 11.38 -4.71 8.47
CA LEU A 190 11.28 -5.83 7.53
C LEU A 190 12.44 -5.90 6.53
N LEU A 191 13.26 -4.86 6.39
CA LEU A 191 14.42 -4.86 5.51
C LEU A 191 15.58 -5.60 6.17
N ASN A 192 15.93 -6.78 5.66
CA ASN A 192 17.11 -7.52 6.11
C ASN A 192 18.42 -6.79 5.75
N ASP A 193 19.43 -6.82 6.64
CA ASP A 193 20.74 -6.17 6.49
C ASP A 193 21.54 -6.61 5.27
N GLN A 194 21.13 -7.70 4.63
CA GLN A 194 21.72 -8.17 3.37
C GLN A 194 21.32 -7.31 2.15
N TYR A 195 20.34 -6.40 2.27
CA TYR A 195 19.83 -5.57 1.16
C TYR A 195 20.25 -4.09 1.27
N ILE A 196 21.40 -3.81 1.89
CA ILE A 196 21.96 -2.45 1.89
C ILE A 196 22.39 -2.10 0.46
N ARG A 197 21.78 -1.06 -0.12
CA ARG A 197 22.19 -0.54 -1.43
C ARG A 197 23.51 0.20 -1.27
N LEU A 198 24.59 -0.37 -1.79
CA LEU A 198 25.90 0.27 -1.77
C LEU A 198 25.91 1.47 -2.73
N ALA A 199 26.35 2.63 -2.23
CA ALA A 199 26.59 3.81 -3.05
C ALA A 199 27.99 3.73 -3.69
N PRO A 200 28.20 4.30 -4.90
CA PRO A 200 29.54 4.50 -5.44
C PRO A 200 30.40 5.38 -4.51
N ASP A 201 31.73 5.24 -4.62
CA ASP A 201 32.68 6.01 -3.82
C ASP A 201 32.45 7.53 -3.95
N GLY A 202 32.40 8.22 -2.80
CA GLY A 202 32.11 9.66 -2.73
C GLY A 202 30.63 10.02 -2.73
N TYR A 203 29.72 9.03 -2.72
CA TYR A 203 28.28 9.24 -2.69
C TYR A 203 27.61 8.47 -1.55
N ARG A 204 26.38 8.85 -1.25
CA ARG A 204 25.49 8.13 -0.32
C ARG A 204 24.05 8.15 -0.82
N TRP A 205 23.30 7.11 -0.46
CA TRP A 205 21.86 7.05 -0.70
C TRP A 205 21.10 7.64 0.49
N VAL A 206 20.06 8.43 0.21
CA VAL A 206 19.20 9.09 1.21
C VAL A 206 17.72 9.02 0.83
N SER A 207 16.84 9.38 1.75
CA SER A 207 15.37 9.44 1.55
C SER A 207 14.85 10.85 1.34
N ILE A 208 15.64 11.87 1.71
CA ILE A 208 15.30 13.28 1.53
C ILE A 208 16.51 14.01 0.91
N ALA A 209 16.29 14.74 -0.17
CA ALA A 209 17.31 15.59 -0.77
C ALA A 209 16.67 16.74 -1.57
N ARG A 210 17.35 17.89 -1.67
CA ARG A 210 16.96 18.91 -2.64
C ARG A 210 17.14 18.39 -4.06
N LYS A 211 16.23 18.73 -4.95
CA LYS A 211 16.26 18.31 -6.36
C LYS A 211 17.61 18.58 -7.03
N SER A 212 18.21 19.74 -6.78
CA SER A 212 19.54 20.14 -7.29
C SER A 212 20.72 19.34 -6.74
N ASP A 213 20.61 18.80 -5.53
CA ASP A 213 21.69 18.02 -4.89
C ASP A 213 21.75 16.57 -5.41
N ILE A 214 20.67 16.10 -6.05
CA ILE A 214 20.53 14.72 -6.54
C ILE A 214 21.34 14.50 -7.81
N GLN A 215 22.10 13.40 -7.83
CA GLN A 215 23.00 13.02 -8.91
C GLN A 215 22.25 12.24 -10.01
N TRP A 216 21.30 12.90 -10.68
CA TRP A 216 20.39 12.31 -11.66
C TRP A 216 21.10 11.53 -12.78
N ASP A 217 22.17 12.09 -13.36
CA ASP A 217 22.94 11.42 -14.42
C ASP A 217 23.64 10.15 -13.93
N LEU A 218 24.12 10.14 -12.69
CA LEU A 218 24.74 8.96 -12.10
C LEU A 218 23.67 7.91 -11.77
N MET A 219 22.53 8.32 -11.21
CA MET A 219 21.39 7.43 -10.97
C MET A 219 20.91 6.79 -12.28
N LYS A 220 20.79 7.56 -13.36
CA LYS A 220 20.41 7.04 -14.69
C LYS A 220 21.40 6.02 -15.22
N ARG A 221 22.71 6.28 -15.09
CA ARG A 221 23.75 5.31 -15.50
C ARG A 221 23.70 4.01 -14.70
N LEU A 222 23.45 4.10 -13.39
CA LEU A 222 23.30 2.93 -12.52
C LEU A 222 22.05 2.13 -12.88
N ALA A 223 20.90 2.80 -13.02
CA ALA A 223 19.64 2.19 -13.41
C ALA A 223 19.74 1.51 -14.78
N LEU A 224 20.36 2.15 -15.78
CA LEU A 224 20.61 1.55 -17.09
C LEU A 224 21.39 0.24 -17.00
N LYS A 225 22.43 0.19 -16.15
CA LYS A 225 23.25 -1.01 -15.95
C LYS A 225 22.45 -2.14 -15.28
N GLU A 226 21.67 -1.80 -14.25
CA GLU A 226 20.80 -2.74 -13.52
C GLU A 226 19.71 -3.29 -14.44
N THR A 227 18.95 -2.41 -15.10
CA THR A 227 17.85 -2.75 -16.01
C THR A 227 18.32 -3.54 -17.24
N PHE A 228 19.48 -3.22 -17.80
CA PHE A 228 20.08 -4.01 -18.87
C PHE A 228 20.43 -5.44 -18.43
N SER A 229 20.94 -5.59 -17.22
CA SER A 229 21.27 -6.90 -16.64
C SER A 229 20.00 -7.71 -16.39
N ALA A 230 18.95 -7.07 -15.86
CA ALA A 230 17.64 -7.67 -15.66
C ALA A 230 17.02 -8.13 -16.99
N TYR A 231 17.02 -7.29 -18.03
CA TYR A 231 16.53 -7.66 -19.37
C TYR A 231 17.24 -8.90 -19.93
N LYS A 232 18.57 -8.96 -19.81
CA LYS A 232 19.35 -10.12 -20.25
C LYS A 232 18.97 -11.39 -19.51
N ASN A 233 18.80 -11.31 -18.19
CA ASN A 233 18.40 -12.42 -17.35
C ASN A 233 17.00 -12.91 -17.72
N TYR A 234 16.02 -12.02 -17.78
CA TYR A 234 14.65 -12.37 -18.16
C TYR A 234 14.57 -12.97 -19.57
N LYS A 235 15.27 -12.38 -20.54
CA LYS A 235 15.33 -12.91 -21.91
C LYS A 235 15.93 -14.31 -21.95
N HIS A 236 16.97 -14.56 -21.16
CA HIS A 236 17.58 -15.88 -21.04
C HIS A 236 16.62 -16.88 -20.40
N TRP A 237 16.06 -16.57 -19.23
CA TRP A 237 15.13 -17.46 -18.51
C TRP A 237 13.88 -17.78 -19.32
N PHE A 238 13.34 -16.80 -20.03
CA PHE A 238 12.20 -16.99 -20.93
C PHE A 238 12.53 -17.96 -22.07
N ARG A 239 13.73 -17.85 -22.66
CA ARG A 239 14.18 -18.74 -23.73
C ARG A 239 14.39 -20.18 -23.27
N GLU A 240 14.99 -20.37 -22.09
CA GLU A 240 15.24 -21.70 -21.53
C GLU A 240 13.98 -22.33 -20.91
N GLY A 241 12.92 -21.56 -20.69
CA GLY A 241 11.71 -22.02 -20.00
C GLY A 241 11.94 -22.34 -18.53
N LEU A 242 13.01 -21.83 -17.92
CA LEU A 242 13.44 -22.16 -16.56
C LEU A 242 13.79 -20.89 -15.77
N LEU A 243 13.14 -20.74 -14.61
CA LEU A 243 13.49 -19.72 -13.62
C LEU A 243 14.50 -20.30 -12.62
N PRO A 244 15.52 -19.52 -12.20
CA PRO A 244 16.42 -19.94 -11.12
C PRO A 244 15.66 -20.31 -9.83
N ALA A 245 16.18 -21.29 -9.08
CA ALA A 245 15.53 -21.78 -7.85
C ALA A 245 15.34 -20.67 -6.79
N ASP A 246 16.22 -19.66 -6.79
CA ASP A 246 16.21 -18.53 -5.86
C ASP A 246 15.50 -17.28 -6.43
N THR A 247 14.73 -17.40 -7.52
CA THR A 247 13.93 -16.26 -8.01
C THR A 247 12.80 -15.89 -7.06
N MET A 248 12.29 -14.66 -7.17
CA MET A 248 11.10 -14.23 -6.44
C MET A 248 9.97 -15.27 -6.57
N PRO A 249 9.27 -15.60 -5.47
CA PRO A 249 8.32 -16.71 -5.41
C PRO A 249 7.09 -16.54 -6.32
N PHE A 250 6.88 -15.36 -6.88
CA PHE A 250 5.73 -15.01 -7.72
C PHE A 250 6.07 -14.85 -9.21
N LEU A 251 7.35 -14.95 -9.59
CA LEU A 251 7.76 -14.94 -10.99
C LEU A 251 7.23 -16.18 -11.72
N ARG A 252 6.63 -15.98 -12.89
CA ARG A 252 6.07 -17.06 -13.72
C ARG A 252 6.32 -16.79 -15.19
N ILE A 253 6.66 -17.83 -15.93
CA ILE A 253 6.74 -17.78 -17.40
C ILE A 253 5.34 -18.03 -17.96
N THR A 254 4.93 -17.21 -18.93
CA THR A 254 3.64 -17.26 -19.62
C THR A 254 3.86 -17.20 -21.14
N GLU A 255 2.81 -17.37 -21.94
CA GLU A 255 2.94 -17.24 -23.40
C GLU A 255 3.34 -15.82 -23.85
N ALA A 256 2.92 -14.80 -23.09
CA ALA A 256 3.18 -13.39 -23.38
C ALA A 256 4.56 -12.90 -22.88
N GLY A 257 5.23 -13.65 -22.01
CA GLY A 257 6.48 -13.20 -21.37
C GLY A 257 6.66 -13.73 -19.95
N ILE A 258 7.42 -13.00 -19.13
CA ILE A 258 7.57 -13.29 -17.69
C ILE A 258 6.68 -12.32 -16.92
N GLN A 259 5.89 -12.87 -16.00
CA GLN A 259 5.04 -12.11 -15.09
C GLN A 259 5.56 -12.17 -13.67
N ASP A 260 5.40 -11.07 -12.94
CA ASP A 260 5.54 -10.99 -11.49
C ASP A 260 4.30 -10.31 -10.93
N TRP A 261 3.67 -10.91 -9.92
CA TRP A 261 2.40 -10.41 -9.34
C TRP A 261 1.29 -10.07 -10.35
N GLY A 262 1.28 -10.75 -11.50
CA GLY A 262 0.29 -10.51 -12.57
C GLY A 262 0.71 -9.44 -13.60
N THR A 263 1.80 -8.72 -13.35
CA THR A 263 2.36 -7.70 -14.26
C THR A 263 3.45 -8.29 -15.15
N LEU A 264 3.46 -7.96 -16.45
CA LEU A 264 4.47 -8.43 -17.40
C LEU A 264 5.80 -7.68 -17.22
N VAL A 265 6.70 -8.22 -16.38
CA VAL A 265 8.05 -7.70 -16.17
C VAL A 265 8.99 -7.96 -17.35
N TYR A 266 8.67 -8.88 -18.24
CA TYR A 266 9.35 -9.06 -19.53
C TYR A 266 8.31 -9.47 -20.56
N ARG A 267 8.30 -8.81 -21.72
CA ARG A 267 7.38 -9.10 -22.82
C ARG A 267 8.11 -9.92 -23.89
N LYS A 268 7.44 -10.93 -24.44
CA LYS A 268 7.97 -11.73 -25.54
C LYS A 268 8.25 -10.84 -26.76
N ASP A 269 9.34 -11.12 -27.48
CA ASP A 269 9.80 -10.40 -28.68
C ASP A 269 10.16 -8.93 -28.47
N ASP A 270 10.25 -8.50 -27.21
CA ASP A 270 10.55 -7.12 -26.86
C ASP A 270 12.05 -6.80 -27.06
N THR A 271 12.32 -5.72 -27.78
CA THR A 271 13.69 -5.22 -27.96
C THR A 271 14.18 -4.57 -26.67
N LEU A 272 15.50 -4.54 -26.46
CA LEU A 272 16.08 -3.80 -25.33
C LEU A 272 15.63 -2.33 -25.31
N GLU A 273 15.56 -1.69 -26.47
CA GLU A 273 15.13 -0.29 -26.59
C GLU A 273 13.70 -0.08 -26.07
N LYS A 274 12.73 -0.88 -26.54
CA LYS A 274 11.35 -0.86 -26.03
C LYS A 274 11.26 -1.16 -24.53
N TYR A 275 12.08 -2.09 -24.04
CA TYR A 275 12.14 -2.43 -22.62
C TYR A 275 12.62 -1.24 -21.78
N LEU A 276 13.72 -0.60 -22.17
CA LEU A 276 14.23 0.60 -21.51
C LEU A 276 13.26 1.77 -21.63
N HIS A 277 12.57 1.89 -22.77
CA HIS A 277 11.60 2.95 -23.01
C HIS A 277 10.43 2.90 -22.03
N ARG A 278 9.84 1.72 -21.81
CA ARG A 278 8.76 1.59 -20.81
C ARG A 278 9.24 1.83 -19.38
N ALA A 279 10.50 1.52 -19.09
CA ALA A 279 11.09 1.73 -17.77
C ALA A 279 11.52 3.19 -17.50
N GLY A 280 11.22 4.15 -18.38
CA GLY A 280 11.66 5.54 -18.18
C GLY A 280 13.16 5.75 -18.35
N LEU A 281 13.83 4.89 -19.15
CA LEU A 281 15.29 4.89 -19.33
C LEU A 281 15.71 5.08 -20.80
N SER A 282 14.86 5.70 -21.61
CA SER A 282 15.20 6.15 -22.95
C SER A 282 16.30 7.21 -22.92
N ARG A 283 16.82 7.53 -24.11
CA ARG A 283 17.78 8.63 -24.26
C ARG A 283 17.19 9.97 -23.82
N GLU A 284 15.90 10.18 -24.04
CA GLU A 284 15.16 11.42 -23.77
C GLU A 284 14.79 11.59 -22.29
N ASP A 285 14.61 10.49 -21.56
CA ASP A 285 14.28 10.54 -20.12
C ASP A 285 15.41 11.17 -19.31
N ARG A 286 15.11 12.06 -18.37
CA ARG A 286 16.15 12.72 -17.56
C ARG A 286 16.30 12.08 -16.19
N TYR A 287 15.19 11.66 -15.60
CA TYR A 287 15.12 11.22 -14.22
C TYR A 287 14.90 9.71 -14.14
N ALA A 288 15.92 8.95 -13.75
CA ALA A 288 15.76 7.52 -13.49
C ALA A 288 15.15 7.32 -12.09
N PHE A 289 13.83 7.32 -12.01
CA PHE A 289 13.08 7.21 -10.77
C PHE A 289 11.77 6.44 -10.98
N ASP A 290 11.38 5.66 -9.98
CA ASP A 290 10.07 5.02 -9.91
C ASP A 290 9.33 5.48 -8.67
N THR A 291 8.01 5.45 -8.63
CA THR A 291 7.21 5.68 -7.42
C THR A 291 5.78 5.27 -7.75
N TYR A 292 4.98 4.94 -6.75
CA TYR A 292 3.56 4.65 -7.00
C TYR A 292 2.72 5.94 -7.11
N ALA A 293 3.03 6.94 -6.30
CA ALA A 293 2.33 8.22 -6.29
C ALA A 293 3.29 9.42 -6.21
N LEU A 294 2.76 10.56 -6.62
CA LEU A 294 3.34 11.90 -6.57
C LEU A 294 2.48 12.76 -5.66
N LEU A 295 3.12 13.61 -4.86
CA LEU A 295 2.45 14.53 -3.95
C LEU A 295 3.17 15.88 -3.97
N ASP A 296 2.41 16.95 -4.14
CA ASP A 296 2.86 18.34 -4.02
C ASP A 296 1.70 19.22 -3.51
N SER A 297 1.85 20.54 -3.61
CA SER A 297 0.82 21.51 -3.23
C SER A 297 -0.44 21.47 -4.12
N ALA A 298 -0.38 20.89 -5.32
CA ALA A 298 -1.54 20.65 -6.17
C ALA A 298 -2.30 19.38 -5.79
N GLY A 299 -1.67 18.48 -5.02
CA GLY A 299 -2.30 17.34 -4.37
C GLY A 299 -1.71 15.99 -4.77
N TRP A 300 -2.47 14.93 -4.54
CA TRP A 300 -2.06 13.55 -4.76
C TRP A 300 -2.36 13.08 -6.18
N LYS A 301 -1.36 12.46 -6.83
CA LYS A 301 -1.53 11.73 -8.09
C LYS A 301 -0.93 10.33 -7.99
N GLY A 302 -1.77 9.31 -8.07
CA GLY A 302 -1.35 7.90 -8.11
C GLY A 302 -1.26 7.36 -9.53
N SER A 303 -0.41 6.36 -9.75
CA SER A 303 -0.38 5.56 -10.99
C SER A 303 -1.65 4.75 -11.26
N GLY A 304 -2.56 4.66 -10.30
CA GLY A 304 -3.82 3.92 -10.35
C GLY A 304 -4.53 4.02 -9.00
N ASP A 305 -5.56 3.21 -8.78
CA ASP A 305 -6.32 3.18 -7.53
C ASP A 305 -5.77 2.08 -6.60
N MET A 306 -5.21 2.49 -5.45
CA MET A 306 -4.72 1.56 -4.45
C MET A 306 -5.89 0.98 -3.66
N GLY A 307 -6.06 -0.34 -3.72
CA GLY A 307 -7.06 -1.08 -2.95
C GLY A 307 -6.43 -1.89 -1.82
N TRP A 308 -7.33 -2.52 -1.05
CA TRP A 308 -6.99 -3.35 0.09
C TRP A 308 -5.93 -4.43 -0.24
N PHE A 309 -5.00 -4.68 0.70
CA PHE A 309 -3.80 -5.56 0.54
C PHE A 309 -2.77 -5.06 -0.49
N GLY A 310 -2.89 -3.80 -0.92
CA GLY A 310 -2.08 -3.15 -1.95
C GLY A 310 -2.29 -3.73 -3.34
N ILE A 311 -3.54 -4.09 -3.65
CA ILE A 311 -3.94 -4.48 -4.99
C ILE A 311 -4.31 -3.21 -5.75
N ILE A 312 -3.57 -2.92 -6.81
CA ILE A 312 -3.80 -1.74 -7.64
C ILE A 312 -4.83 -2.09 -8.72
N SER A 313 -5.77 -1.18 -8.96
CA SER A 313 -6.70 -1.22 -10.08
C SER A 313 -6.61 0.06 -10.91
N ASN A 314 -7.15 0.05 -12.12
CA ASN A 314 -7.12 1.21 -13.04
C ASN A 314 -5.72 1.81 -13.22
N SER A 315 -4.68 0.97 -13.22
CA SER A 315 -3.30 1.41 -13.41
C SER A 315 -3.09 2.01 -14.79
N MET A 316 -2.39 3.14 -14.83
CA MET A 316 -1.78 3.68 -16.04
C MET A 316 -0.76 2.70 -16.61
N GLU A 317 -0.54 2.77 -17.92
CA GLU A 317 0.53 2.01 -18.55
C GLU A 317 1.91 2.50 -18.06
N GLU A 318 2.88 1.60 -17.99
CA GLU A 318 4.22 1.86 -17.44
C GLU A 318 4.87 3.13 -18.01
N ARG A 319 4.79 3.32 -19.34
CA ARG A 319 5.38 4.47 -20.02
C ARG A 319 4.63 5.76 -19.69
N GLU A 320 3.30 5.71 -19.70
CA GLU A 320 2.47 6.89 -19.42
C GLU A 320 2.75 7.39 -18.00
N TRP A 321 2.84 6.48 -17.03
CA TRP A 321 3.21 6.85 -15.67
C TRP A 321 4.64 7.40 -15.56
N GLN A 322 5.58 6.84 -16.31
CA GLN A 322 6.94 7.39 -16.37
C GLN A 322 6.97 8.81 -16.97
N ASP A 323 6.13 9.11 -17.97
CA ASP A 323 6.00 10.46 -18.52
C ASP A 323 5.47 11.46 -17.48
N GLU A 324 4.51 11.04 -16.65
CA GLU A 324 4.00 11.83 -15.53
C GLU A 324 5.09 12.12 -14.48
N ILE A 325 5.91 11.12 -14.12
CA ILE A 325 7.05 11.32 -13.22
C ILE A 325 8.08 12.29 -13.84
N GLN A 326 8.39 12.15 -15.13
CA GLN A 326 9.32 13.05 -15.81
C GLN A 326 8.80 14.50 -15.80
N ALA A 327 7.52 14.69 -16.12
CA ALA A 327 6.88 15.99 -16.17
C ALA A 327 6.86 16.65 -14.79
N PHE A 328 6.45 15.91 -13.77
CA PHE A 328 6.46 16.36 -12.38
C PHE A 328 7.85 16.82 -11.95
N LEU A 329 8.87 15.97 -12.11
CA LEU A 329 10.24 16.33 -11.73
C LEU A 329 10.83 17.48 -12.57
N ALA A 330 10.41 17.64 -13.82
CA ALA A 330 10.86 18.72 -14.68
C ALA A 330 10.28 20.08 -14.27
N ASP A 331 9.04 20.11 -13.77
CA ASP A 331 8.30 21.31 -13.40
C ASP A 331 8.74 21.90 -12.04
N LEU A 332 9.19 21.05 -11.10
CA LEU A 332 9.65 21.47 -9.79
C LEU A 332 10.87 22.40 -9.84
N ASP A 333 10.94 23.37 -8.91
CA ASP A 333 12.15 24.18 -8.71
C ASP A 333 13.31 23.33 -8.15
N ASP A 334 14.53 23.73 -8.45
CA ASP A 334 15.75 23.07 -8.03
C ASP A 334 16.00 23.15 -6.50
N THR A 335 15.34 24.08 -5.79
CA THR A 335 15.39 24.20 -4.32
C THR A 335 14.42 23.26 -3.60
N VAL A 336 13.44 22.68 -4.30
CA VAL A 336 12.43 21.79 -3.71
C VAL A 336 13.08 20.55 -3.09
N PHE A 337 12.63 20.17 -1.91
CA PHE A 337 13.01 18.91 -1.29
C PHE A 337 12.15 17.77 -1.82
N LEU A 338 12.78 16.72 -2.33
CA LEU A 338 12.13 15.48 -2.66
C LEU A 338 12.22 14.53 -1.48
N VAL A 339 11.09 13.96 -1.07
CA VAL A 339 10.97 13.04 0.06
C VAL A 339 10.37 11.73 -0.41
N SER A 340 11.04 10.62 -0.08
CA SER A 340 10.47 9.28 -0.27
C SER A 340 9.66 8.88 0.96
N VAL A 341 8.40 8.55 0.74
CA VAL A 341 7.46 8.16 1.79
C VAL A 341 6.99 6.73 1.55
N ASP A 342 7.01 5.92 2.61
CA ASP A 342 6.41 4.58 2.67
C ASP A 342 5.04 4.71 3.33
N CYS A 343 3.97 4.67 2.53
CA CYS A 343 2.58 4.72 3.01
C CYS A 343 2.01 3.32 3.17
N HIS A 344 1.22 3.10 4.22
CA HIS A 344 0.46 1.87 4.45
C HIS A 344 -1.01 2.03 4.05
N ILE A 345 -1.66 0.91 3.67
CA ILE A 345 -3.10 0.78 3.36
C ILE A 345 -3.70 -0.55 3.84
#